data_AF-A0A653DHW1-F1
#
_entry.id   AF-A0A653DHW1-F1
#
_cell.length_a   1.000
_cell.length_b   1.000
_cell.length_c   1.000
_cell.angle_alpha   90.00
_cell.angle_beta   90.00
_cell.angle_gamma   90.00
#
_symmetry.space_group_name_H-M   'P 1'
#
loop_
_entity.id
_entity.type
_entity.pdbx_description
1 polymer ?
#
loop_
_entity_poly.entity_id
_entity_poly.type
_entity_poly.pdbx_seq_one_letter_code
_entity_poly.pdbx_strand_id
1 'polypeptide(L)'
;MDSPNGETSPDMTMEEAEKDLSLEFFDDVHQGHILNSLNMMRKNRHFCDVILHVGSNEIHAHRAVLASASPYLFELFSSDEDKKGSENVVTYRLNGGFDKTALQILIDYAYTGKLDVSYSDVKAVFLAATNLKMDRVTKCCAQYLIKHLNVDNCIEIRSLPGISKNKEFIQQVDAFIEKEFPKISKSNPVLNLYCIRIEVLHQFREEMINVNESSLCRLVLEWIKREVEGENLSMQMLAEKTFMLYLAIDNSLQDCSSLPSGDVSDTEMVQDYKKMSLKDKPVGSKAKRKILGQPSKPRVLVYSDIGKEVELEMEPDWSLITSCSVGEHSFLALVTLGGKLSTLSIQLRLNTPSTPSPVQTPDTSRHASEEKPDLYCALANMSCPRCSVGCANFLNTLVVCVRGTVHSRNERMEEPTSDA
;
A
#
# COMPACT_ATOMS: atom_id res chain seq x y z
N MET A 1 -37.75 -87.07 24.11
CA MET A 1 -38.46 -86.30 25.15
C MET A 1 -37.79 -84.95 25.24
N ASP A 2 -38.41 -83.80 25.04
CA ASP A 2 -39.73 -83.41 24.57
C ASP A 2 -39.63 -81.90 24.28
N SER A 3 -40.31 -81.42 23.25
CA SER A 3 -40.70 -80.01 23.17
C SER A 3 -41.73 -79.71 24.27
N PRO A 4 -41.98 -78.44 24.62
CA PRO A 4 -43.18 -77.85 24.02
C PRO A 4 -43.12 -76.34 23.74
N ASN A 5 -43.91 -75.97 22.73
CA ASN A 5 -44.73 -74.76 22.56
C ASN A 5 -44.05 -73.38 22.69
N GLY A 6 -44.16 -72.47 21.73
CA GLY A 6 -45.31 -72.23 20.87
C GLY A 6 -45.95 -70.92 21.30
N GLU A 7 -45.46 -69.81 20.79
CA GLU A 7 -46.22 -68.56 20.69
C GLU A 7 -46.09 -68.05 19.25
N THR A 8 -47.16 -68.32 18.50
CA THR A 8 -47.53 -67.66 17.27
C THR A 8 -48.29 -66.40 17.64
N SER A 9 -47.88 -65.23 17.13
CA SER A 9 -48.74 -64.12 16.64
C SER A 9 -47.89 -62.85 16.41
N PRO A 10 -48.30 -61.92 15.54
CA PRO A 10 -49.17 -62.07 14.38
C PRO A 10 -48.54 -61.52 13.09
N ASP A 11 -48.98 -62.11 11.98
CA ASP A 11 -49.31 -61.46 10.71
C ASP A 11 -49.11 -59.92 10.70
N MET A 12 -47.94 -59.46 10.22
CA MET A 12 -47.88 -58.11 9.65
C MET A 12 -48.70 -58.15 8.38
N THR A 13 -49.84 -57.47 8.39
CA THR A 13 -50.65 -57.29 7.18
C THR A 13 -49.77 -56.77 6.05
N MET A 14 -49.98 -57.24 4.82
CA MET A 14 -49.22 -56.74 3.65
C MET A 14 -49.29 -55.21 3.51
N GLU A 15 -50.29 -54.56 4.10
CA GLU A 15 -50.43 -53.10 4.21
C GLU A 15 -49.38 -52.42 5.12
N GLU A 16 -48.83 -53.10 6.13
CA GLU A 16 -47.81 -52.52 7.02
C GLU A 16 -46.39 -52.72 6.48
N ALA A 17 -46.16 -53.77 5.67
CA ALA A 17 -44.88 -53.99 4.98
C ALA A 17 -44.67 -53.04 3.78
N GLU A 18 -45.75 -52.49 3.21
CA GLU A 18 -45.68 -51.52 2.11
C GLU A 18 -45.39 -50.08 2.59
N LYS A 19 -45.57 -49.79 3.89
CA LYS A 19 -45.38 -48.45 4.47
C LYS A 19 -43.91 -48.01 4.60
N ASP A 20 -42.97 -48.93 4.44
CA ASP A 20 -41.52 -48.69 4.54
C ASP A 20 -40.80 -48.72 3.17
N LEU A 21 -41.55 -48.84 2.07
CA LEU A 21 -40.99 -48.80 0.70
C LEU A 21 -40.89 -47.35 0.21
N SER A 22 -39.81 -46.65 0.56
CA SER A 22 -39.46 -45.38 -0.08
C SER A 22 -38.56 -45.61 -1.30
N LEU A 23 -38.98 -45.10 -2.46
CA LEU A 23 -38.10 -44.99 -3.63
C LEU A 23 -37.40 -43.63 -3.60
N GLU A 24 -36.10 -43.64 -3.30
CA GLU A 24 -35.25 -42.46 -3.43
C GLU A 24 -34.45 -42.54 -4.74
N PHE A 25 -34.58 -41.50 -5.58
CA PHE A 25 -33.83 -41.36 -6.83
C PHE A 25 -33.04 -40.05 -6.82
N PHE A 26 -31.73 -40.14 -7.05
CA PHE A 26 -30.83 -39.00 -7.14
C PHE A 26 -30.27 -38.92 -8.57
N ASP A 27 -30.68 -37.89 -9.31
CA ASP A 27 -30.16 -37.59 -10.65
C ASP A 27 -29.00 -36.59 -10.51
N ASP A 28 -27.77 -37.11 -10.62
CA ASP A 28 -26.53 -36.35 -10.48
C ASP A 28 -26.24 -35.44 -11.68
N VAL A 29 -26.90 -35.64 -12.83
CA VAL A 29 -26.73 -34.81 -14.04
C VAL A 29 -27.79 -33.72 -14.18
N HIS A 30 -28.92 -33.84 -13.47
CA HIS A 30 -30.05 -32.91 -13.55
C HIS A 30 -29.66 -31.44 -13.34
N GLN A 31 -28.82 -31.16 -12.34
CA GLN A 31 -28.39 -29.80 -12.01
C GLN A 31 -27.62 -29.14 -13.18
N GLY A 32 -26.72 -29.89 -13.81
CA GLY A 32 -25.96 -29.44 -14.98
C GLY A 32 -26.85 -29.21 -16.19
N HIS A 33 -27.83 -30.09 -16.42
CA HIS A 33 -28.82 -29.92 -17.48
C HIS A 33 -29.66 -28.66 -17.30
N ILE A 34 -30.17 -28.39 -16.08
CA ILE A 34 -30.92 -27.17 -15.78
C ILE A 34 -30.08 -25.93 -16.06
N LEU A 35 -28.84 -25.86 -15.58
CA LEU A 35 -27.96 -24.71 -15.81
C LEU A 35 -27.70 -24.48 -17.30
N ASN A 36 -27.43 -25.55 -18.05
CA ASN A 36 -27.26 -25.47 -19.50
C ASN A 36 -28.53 -24.95 -20.21
N SER A 37 -29.71 -25.44 -19.83
CA SER A 37 -30.99 -24.94 -20.36
C SER A 37 -31.24 -23.47 -20.01
N LEU A 38 -30.95 -23.05 -18.77
CA LEU A 38 -31.04 -21.65 -18.34
C LEU A 38 -30.09 -20.75 -19.13
N ASN A 39 -28.89 -21.22 -19.43
CA ASN A 39 -27.90 -20.49 -20.23
C ASN A 39 -28.36 -20.34 -21.68
N MET A 40 -28.95 -21.39 -22.26
CA MET A 40 -29.54 -21.35 -23.59
C MET A 40 -30.70 -20.36 -23.65
N MET A 41 -31.60 -20.38 -22.66
CA MET A 41 -32.70 -19.43 -22.56
C MET A 41 -32.18 -17.98 -22.45
N ARG A 42 -31.15 -17.74 -21.62
CA ARG A 42 -30.50 -16.43 -21.52
C ARG A 42 -29.96 -15.93 -22.87
N LYS A 43 -29.21 -16.77 -23.59
CA LYS A 43 -28.63 -16.41 -24.90
C LYS A 43 -29.71 -16.09 -25.94
N ASN A 44 -30.85 -16.75 -25.86
CA ASN A 44 -32.02 -16.49 -26.70
C ASN A 44 -32.95 -15.40 -26.13
N ARG A 45 -32.60 -14.79 -25.00
CA ARG A 45 -33.37 -13.76 -24.28
C ARG A 45 -34.78 -14.21 -23.86
N HIS A 46 -34.97 -15.51 -23.65
CA HIS A 46 -36.22 -16.06 -23.11
C HIS A 46 -36.26 -15.86 -21.60
N PHE A 47 -37.39 -15.37 -21.09
CA PHE A 47 -37.67 -15.18 -19.66
C PHE A 47 -36.70 -14.26 -18.91
N CYS A 48 -35.83 -13.53 -19.62
CA CYS A 48 -34.96 -12.55 -19.01
C CYS A 48 -35.77 -11.39 -18.43
N ASP A 49 -35.67 -11.23 -17.11
CA ASP A 49 -36.37 -10.25 -16.28
C ASP A 49 -35.42 -9.13 -15.80
N VAL A 50 -34.14 -9.20 -16.16
CA VAL A 50 -33.14 -8.16 -15.87
C VAL A 50 -32.20 -7.89 -17.03
N ILE A 51 -31.82 -6.61 -17.17
CA ILE A 51 -30.77 -6.12 -18.06
C ILE A 51 -29.71 -5.40 -17.24
N LEU A 52 -28.47 -5.88 -17.30
CA LEU A 52 -27.32 -5.21 -16.72
C LEU A 52 -26.61 -4.38 -17.79
N HIS A 53 -26.50 -3.06 -17.58
CA HIS A 53 -25.69 -2.19 -18.41
C HIS A 53 -24.30 -2.01 -17.81
N VAL A 54 -23.27 -2.23 -18.62
CA VAL A 54 -21.88 -1.88 -18.32
C VAL A 54 -21.31 -1.08 -19.47
N GLY A 55 -21.16 0.23 -19.27
CA GLY A 55 -20.80 1.16 -20.33
C GLY A 55 -21.88 1.15 -21.42
N SER A 56 -21.49 0.79 -22.64
CA SER A 56 -22.40 0.67 -23.79
C SER A 56 -22.98 -0.74 -23.99
N ASN A 57 -22.66 -1.68 -23.11
CA ASN A 57 -23.04 -3.09 -23.28
C ASN A 57 -24.23 -3.46 -22.42
N GLU A 58 -25.13 -4.23 -23.02
CA GLU A 58 -26.33 -4.76 -22.39
C GLU A 58 -26.21 -6.28 -22.21
N ILE A 59 -26.43 -6.74 -20.99
CA ILE A 59 -26.41 -8.16 -20.65
C ILE A 59 -27.79 -8.55 -20.13
N HIS A 60 -28.55 -9.26 -20.95
CA HIS A 60 -29.82 -9.88 -20.56
C HIS A 60 -29.54 -11.09 -19.67
N ALA A 61 -30.28 -11.22 -18.57
CA ALA A 61 -30.14 -12.32 -17.63
C ALA A 61 -31.44 -12.58 -16.84
N HIS A 62 -31.37 -13.59 -15.97
CA HIS A 62 -32.41 -13.98 -15.03
C HIS A 62 -31.99 -13.54 -13.62
N ARG A 63 -32.84 -12.78 -12.91
CA ARG A 63 -32.57 -12.32 -11.55
C ARG A 63 -32.31 -13.49 -10.62
N ALA A 64 -33.11 -14.55 -10.71
CA ALA A 64 -32.96 -15.74 -9.88
C ALA A 64 -31.58 -16.40 -10.00
N VAL A 65 -31.03 -16.53 -11.22
CA VAL A 65 -29.71 -17.14 -11.43
C VAL A 65 -28.61 -16.24 -10.87
N LEU A 66 -28.66 -14.96 -11.19
CA LEU A 66 -27.65 -14.00 -10.75
C LEU A 66 -27.65 -13.80 -9.23
N ALA A 67 -28.83 -13.73 -8.61
CA ALA A 67 -28.99 -13.62 -7.16
C ALA A 67 -28.51 -14.87 -6.43
N SER A 68 -28.72 -16.06 -7.01
CA SER A 68 -28.20 -17.32 -6.47
C SER A 68 -26.67 -17.37 -6.50
N ALA A 69 -26.05 -16.76 -7.52
CA ALA A 69 -24.60 -16.75 -7.69
C ALA A 69 -23.88 -15.61 -6.94
N SER A 70 -24.58 -14.49 -6.66
CA SER A 70 -24.01 -13.27 -6.10
C SER A 70 -24.89 -12.71 -4.98
N PRO A 71 -24.41 -12.73 -3.73
CA PRO A 71 -25.09 -12.07 -2.61
C PRO A 71 -25.30 -10.58 -2.83
N TYR A 72 -24.36 -9.90 -3.50
CA TYR A 72 -24.52 -8.48 -3.85
C TYR A 72 -25.71 -8.26 -4.78
N LEU A 73 -25.85 -9.08 -5.84
CA LEU A 73 -26.97 -8.95 -6.77
C LEU A 73 -28.30 -9.36 -6.11
N PHE A 74 -28.29 -10.34 -5.20
CA PHE A 74 -29.47 -10.66 -4.39
C PHE A 74 -29.94 -9.46 -3.57
N GLU A 75 -29.04 -8.79 -2.84
CA GLU A 75 -29.34 -7.58 -2.06
C GLU A 75 -29.83 -6.44 -2.97
N LEU A 76 -29.16 -6.22 -4.10
CA LEU A 76 -29.52 -5.19 -5.09
C LEU A 76 -30.92 -5.41 -5.65
N PHE A 77 -31.26 -6.64 -6.01
CA PHE A 77 -32.55 -6.98 -6.59
C PHE A 77 -33.68 -6.94 -5.56
N SER A 78 -33.41 -7.36 -4.32
CA SER A 78 -34.42 -7.34 -3.24
C SER A 78 -34.79 -5.91 -2.84
N SER A 79 -33.81 -5.00 -2.78
CA SER A 79 -34.01 -3.61 -2.35
C SER A 79 -34.87 -2.76 -3.32
N ASP A 80 -35.05 -3.23 -4.55
CA ASP A 80 -35.79 -2.55 -5.60
C ASP A 80 -37.18 -3.14 -5.87
N GLU A 81 -37.45 -4.40 -5.47
CA GLU A 81 -38.80 -4.97 -5.55
C GLU A 81 -39.81 -4.16 -4.72
N ASP A 82 -39.35 -3.59 -3.61
CA ASP A 82 -40.16 -2.74 -2.73
C ASP A 82 -40.52 -1.37 -3.37
N LYS A 83 -39.90 -0.99 -4.50
CA LYS A 83 -39.93 0.39 -5.03
C LYS A 83 -40.59 0.55 -6.40
N LYS A 84 -40.88 -0.52 -7.14
CA LYS A 84 -41.39 -0.41 -8.53
C LYS A 84 -42.62 -1.26 -8.79
N GLY A 85 -43.65 -0.61 -9.36
CA GLY A 85 -44.80 -1.27 -9.96
C GLY A 85 -44.52 -1.72 -11.40
N SER A 86 -44.96 -2.94 -11.73
CA SER A 86 -45.34 -3.46 -13.06
C SER A 86 -44.41 -3.24 -14.28
N GLU A 87 -43.11 -2.96 -14.14
CA GLU A 87 -42.17 -3.11 -15.27
C GLU A 87 -41.76 -4.58 -15.41
N ASN A 88 -42.02 -5.20 -16.57
CA ASN A 88 -41.73 -6.62 -16.83
C ASN A 88 -40.22 -6.96 -16.87
N VAL A 89 -39.35 -5.99 -17.13
CA VAL A 89 -37.89 -6.17 -17.19
C VAL A 89 -37.21 -4.99 -16.50
N VAL A 90 -36.36 -5.27 -15.51
CA VAL A 90 -35.66 -4.23 -14.73
C VAL A 90 -34.27 -3.99 -15.27
N THR A 91 -33.87 -2.73 -15.39
CA THR A 91 -32.55 -2.33 -15.90
C THR A 91 -31.66 -1.76 -14.80
N TYR A 92 -30.47 -2.35 -14.62
CA TYR A 92 -29.45 -1.86 -13.69
C TYR A 92 -28.24 -1.31 -14.44
N ARG A 93 -27.83 -0.08 -14.10
CA ARG A 93 -26.59 0.51 -14.62
C ARG A 93 -25.47 0.28 -13.63
N LEU A 94 -24.54 -0.60 -13.98
CA LEU A 94 -23.34 -0.92 -13.19
C LEU A 94 -22.13 -0.08 -13.65
N ASN A 95 -22.40 1.08 -14.25
CA ASN A 95 -21.39 1.93 -14.86
C ASN A 95 -20.40 2.47 -13.82
N GLY A 96 -19.10 2.31 -14.10
CA GLY A 96 -18.00 2.84 -13.27
C GLY A 96 -17.49 1.91 -12.17
N GLY A 97 -18.18 0.78 -11.90
CA GLY A 97 -17.77 -0.17 -10.84
C GLY A 97 -17.11 -1.46 -11.35
N PHE A 98 -17.29 -1.81 -12.63
CA PHE A 98 -16.91 -3.10 -13.17
C PHE A 98 -16.33 -2.99 -14.58
N ASP A 99 -15.28 -3.78 -14.83
CA ASP A 99 -14.81 -4.05 -16.19
C ASP A 99 -15.85 -4.90 -16.95
N LYS A 100 -16.07 -4.56 -18.22
CA LYS A 100 -17.08 -5.21 -19.08
C LYS A 100 -16.77 -6.68 -19.31
N THR A 101 -15.52 -7.01 -19.63
CA THR A 101 -15.09 -8.38 -19.92
C THR A 101 -15.17 -9.21 -18.65
N ALA A 102 -14.70 -8.66 -17.53
CA ALA A 102 -14.78 -9.30 -16.23
C ALA A 102 -16.22 -9.62 -15.82
N LEU A 103 -17.16 -8.68 -15.97
CA LEU A 103 -18.56 -8.94 -15.63
C LEU A 103 -19.16 -10.03 -16.54
N GLN A 104 -18.89 -9.98 -17.85
CA GLN A 104 -19.38 -10.99 -18.78
C GLN A 104 -18.91 -12.39 -18.39
N ILE A 105 -17.62 -12.54 -18.07
CA ILE A 105 -17.03 -13.80 -17.58
C ILE A 105 -17.75 -14.30 -16.32
N LEU A 106 -18.03 -13.41 -15.35
CA LEU A 106 -18.69 -13.78 -14.09
C LEU A 106 -20.16 -14.17 -14.29
N ILE A 107 -20.86 -13.53 -15.24
CA ILE A 107 -22.21 -13.92 -15.62
C ILE A 107 -22.19 -15.27 -16.34
N ASP A 108 -21.25 -15.49 -17.25
CA ASP A 108 -21.10 -16.81 -17.90
C ASP A 108 -20.77 -17.90 -16.87
N TYR A 109 -19.93 -17.60 -15.88
CA TYR A 109 -19.68 -18.48 -14.74
C TYR A 109 -20.95 -18.80 -13.95
N ALA A 110 -21.80 -17.81 -13.65
CA ALA A 110 -23.06 -18.03 -12.92
C ALA A 110 -24.01 -19.02 -13.64
N TYR A 111 -23.93 -19.09 -14.97
CA TYR A 111 -24.77 -19.97 -15.79
C TYR A 111 -24.12 -21.31 -16.17
N THR A 112 -22.81 -21.45 -16.01
CA THR A 112 -22.07 -22.63 -16.48
C THR A 112 -21.30 -23.35 -15.38
N GLY A 113 -21.07 -22.70 -14.24
CA GLY A 113 -20.15 -23.16 -13.20
C GLY A 113 -18.67 -23.18 -13.63
N LYS A 114 -18.35 -22.79 -14.88
CA LYS A 114 -17.00 -22.79 -15.44
C LYS A 114 -16.45 -21.37 -15.45
N LEU A 115 -15.26 -21.21 -14.89
CA LEU A 115 -14.51 -19.97 -14.92
C LEU A 115 -13.36 -20.11 -15.93
N ASP A 116 -13.44 -19.39 -17.04
CA ASP A 116 -12.44 -19.42 -18.12
C ASP A 116 -11.89 -18.01 -18.31
N VAL A 117 -10.65 -17.77 -17.88
CA VAL A 117 -10.09 -16.42 -17.73
C VAL A 117 -8.64 -16.40 -18.21
N SER A 118 -8.33 -15.44 -19.07
CA SER A 118 -6.97 -15.20 -19.53
C SER A 118 -6.15 -14.51 -18.44
N TYR A 119 -4.82 -14.69 -18.44
CA TYR A 119 -3.94 -14.06 -17.43
C TYR A 119 -4.12 -12.53 -17.35
N SER A 120 -4.37 -11.85 -18.48
CA SER A 120 -4.58 -10.39 -18.51
C SER A 120 -5.86 -9.96 -17.80
N ASP A 121 -6.90 -10.82 -17.79
CA ASP A 121 -8.22 -10.47 -17.25
C ASP A 121 -8.38 -10.90 -15.78
N VAL A 122 -7.53 -11.79 -15.24
CA VAL A 122 -7.69 -12.33 -13.88
C VAL A 122 -7.77 -11.23 -12.82
N LYS A 123 -6.97 -10.16 -12.94
CA LYS A 123 -7.02 -9.03 -12.01
C LYS A 123 -8.38 -8.33 -12.04
N ALA A 124 -8.91 -8.05 -13.24
CA ALA A 124 -10.22 -7.43 -13.40
C ALA A 124 -11.35 -8.34 -12.89
N VAL A 125 -11.27 -9.64 -13.17
CA VAL A 125 -12.22 -10.65 -12.68
C VAL A 125 -12.17 -10.76 -11.15
N PHE A 126 -10.97 -10.75 -10.54
CA PHE A 126 -10.81 -10.74 -9.08
C PHE A 126 -11.52 -9.55 -8.44
N LEU A 127 -11.32 -8.34 -8.98
CA LEU A 127 -11.95 -7.12 -8.47
C LEU A 127 -13.47 -7.17 -8.62
N ALA A 128 -13.96 -7.57 -9.79
CA ALA A 128 -15.38 -7.71 -10.06
C ALA A 128 -16.03 -8.77 -9.14
N ALA A 129 -15.41 -9.94 -8.99
CA ALA A 129 -15.90 -11.01 -8.12
C ALA A 129 -15.93 -10.57 -6.65
N THR A 130 -14.91 -9.83 -6.19
CA THR A 130 -14.85 -9.28 -4.84
C THR A 130 -15.99 -8.30 -4.57
N ASN A 131 -16.31 -7.45 -5.55
CA ASN A 131 -17.42 -6.49 -5.45
C ASN A 131 -18.79 -7.18 -5.54
N LEU A 132 -18.92 -8.23 -6.35
CA LEU A 132 -20.13 -9.06 -6.45
C LEU A 132 -20.27 -10.06 -5.30
N LYS A 133 -19.34 -10.08 -4.32
CA LYS A 133 -19.33 -11.03 -3.20
C LYS A 133 -19.31 -12.51 -3.67
N MET A 134 -18.64 -12.80 -4.79
CA MET A 134 -18.47 -14.16 -5.33
C MET A 134 -17.19 -14.80 -4.75
N ASP A 135 -17.26 -15.29 -3.51
CA ASP A 135 -16.08 -15.71 -2.75
C ASP A 135 -15.30 -16.88 -3.36
N ARG A 136 -16.00 -17.86 -3.95
CA ARG A 136 -15.35 -19.02 -4.60
C ARG A 136 -14.47 -18.59 -5.78
N VAL A 137 -15.00 -17.69 -6.61
CA VAL A 137 -14.26 -17.12 -7.75
C VAL A 137 -13.11 -16.25 -7.25
N THR A 138 -13.37 -15.40 -6.26
CA THR A 138 -12.36 -14.52 -5.65
C THR A 138 -11.16 -15.32 -5.12
N LYS A 139 -11.41 -16.43 -4.40
CA LYS A 139 -10.37 -17.33 -3.91
C LYS A 139 -9.60 -18.01 -5.04
N CYS A 140 -10.29 -18.49 -6.07
CA CYS A 140 -9.66 -19.11 -7.24
C CYS A 140 -8.73 -18.12 -7.97
N CYS A 141 -9.20 -16.90 -8.24
CA CYS A 141 -8.39 -15.85 -8.84
C CYS A 141 -7.17 -15.48 -7.97
N ALA A 142 -7.34 -15.36 -6.64
CA ALA A 142 -6.24 -15.08 -5.73
C ALA A 142 -5.15 -16.16 -5.77
N GLN A 143 -5.54 -17.44 -5.71
CA GLN A 143 -4.60 -18.56 -5.82
C GLN A 143 -3.85 -18.57 -7.15
N TYR A 144 -4.55 -18.25 -8.24
CA TYR A 144 -3.93 -18.14 -9.55
C TYR A 144 -2.91 -16.98 -9.61
N LEU A 145 -3.24 -15.81 -9.05
CA LEU A 145 -2.34 -14.66 -8.97
C LEU A 145 -1.10 -14.98 -8.12
N ILE A 146 -1.24 -15.67 -6.99
CA ILE A 146 -0.12 -16.12 -6.15
C ILE A 146 0.79 -17.07 -6.94
N LYS A 147 0.23 -18.04 -7.66
CA LYS A 147 1.00 -19.02 -8.43
C LYS A 147 1.86 -18.37 -9.52
N HIS A 148 1.44 -17.22 -10.04
CA HIS A 148 2.12 -16.48 -11.10
C HIS A 148 2.80 -15.19 -10.61
N LEU A 149 3.03 -15.07 -9.30
CA LEU A 149 3.68 -13.93 -8.68
C LEU A 149 5.16 -13.85 -9.07
N ASN A 150 5.64 -12.64 -9.37
CA ASN A 150 7.01 -12.35 -9.76
C ASN A 150 7.42 -10.92 -9.32
N VAL A 151 8.70 -10.59 -9.53
CA VAL A 151 9.29 -9.30 -9.11
C VAL A 151 8.63 -8.09 -9.80
N ASP A 152 8.08 -8.27 -10.99
CA ASP A 152 7.50 -7.18 -11.79
C ASP A 152 6.02 -6.95 -11.49
N ASN A 153 5.27 -7.99 -11.09
CA ASN A 153 3.82 -7.90 -10.86
C ASN A 153 3.43 -7.83 -9.37
N CYS A 154 4.32 -8.17 -8.43
CA CYS A 154 3.95 -8.33 -7.02
C CYS A 154 3.41 -7.05 -6.37
N ILE A 155 4.00 -5.89 -6.67
CA ILE A 155 3.56 -4.59 -6.13
C ILE A 155 2.17 -4.22 -6.67
N GLU A 156 1.92 -4.45 -7.96
CA GLU A 156 0.61 -4.20 -8.57
C GLU A 156 -0.46 -5.13 -7.96
N ILE A 157 -0.15 -6.41 -7.81
CA ILE A 157 -1.04 -7.40 -7.16
C ILE A 157 -1.32 -6.98 -5.72
N ARG A 158 -0.30 -6.60 -4.95
CA ARG A 158 -0.46 -6.13 -3.57
C ARG A 158 -1.26 -4.84 -3.44
N SER A 159 -1.35 -4.05 -4.52
CA SER A 159 -2.11 -2.81 -4.60
C SER A 159 -3.55 -2.99 -5.08
N LEU A 160 -3.99 -4.23 -5.35
CA LEU A 160 -5.35 -4.49 -5.84
C LEU A 160 -6.41 -4.03 -4.81
N PRO A 161 -7.44 -3.27 -5.25
CA PRO A 161 -8.55 -2.92 -4.38
C PRO A 161 -9.24 -4.15 -3.77
N GLY A 162 -9.55 -4.09 -2.48
CA GLY A 162 -10.23 -5.17 -1.77
C GLY A 162 -9.36 -6.38 -1.44
N ILE A 163 -8.05 -6.36 -1.74
CA ILE A 163 -7.12 -7.43 -1.34
C ILE A 163 -7.11 -7.67 0.18
N SER A 164 -7.35 -6.61 0.98
CA SER A 164 -7.46 -6.65 2.45
C SER A 164 -8.59 -7.52 2.97
N LYS A 165 -9.60 -7.83 2.15
CA LYS A 165 -10.66 -8.78 2.51
C LYS A 165 -10.17 -10.23 2.60
N ASN A 166 -9.05 -10.55 1.94
CA ASN A 166 -8.46 -11.88 1.94
C ASN A 166 -7.08 -11.86 2.63
N LYS A 167 -7.08 -12.12 3.94
CA LYS A 167 -5.86 -12.12 4.78
C LYS A 167 -4.81 -13.12 4.30
N GLU A 168 -5.24 -14.31 3.89
CA GLU A 168 -4.34 -15.36 3.40
C GLU A 168 -3.67 -14.95 2.07
N PHE A 169 -4.40 -14.27 1.20
CA PHE A 169 -3.84 -13.73 -0.04
C PHE A 169 -2.77 -12.66 0.25
N ILE A 170 -3.07 -11.70 1.12
CA ILE A 170 -2.08 -10.69 1.55
C ILE A 170 -0.84 -11.36 2.13
N GLN A 171 -1.01 -12.29 3.06
CA GLN A 171 0.12 -12.93 3.74
C GLN A 171 1.07 -13.63 2.75
N GLN A 172 0.53 -14.32 1.74
CA GLN A 172 1.35 -14.98 0.72
C GLN A 172 2.06 -13.99 -0.21
N VAL A 173 1.40 -12.90 -0.57
CA VAL A 173 2.00 -11.84 -1.39
C VAL A 173 3.09 -11.10 -0.61
N ASP A 174 2.83 -10.75 0.65
CA ASP A 174 3.78 -10.05 1.52
C ASP A 174 5.00 -10.93 1.83
N ALA A 175 4.81 -12.23 2.09
CA ALA A 175 5.92 -13.17 2.28
C ALA A 175 6.81 -13.27 1.02
N PHE A 176 6.22 -13.23 -0.18
CA PHE A 176 6.99 -13.20 -1.42
C PHE A 176 7.75 -11.87 -1.58
N ILE A 177 7.09 -10.74 -1.31
CA ILE A 177 7.70 -9.41 -1.40
C ILE A 177 8.87 -9.31 -0.44
N GLU A 178 8.72 -9.73 0.82
CA GLU A 178 9.77 -9.72 1.82
C GLU A 178 10.98 -10.57 1.38
N LYS A 179 10.73 -11.77 0.86
CA LYS A 179 11.78 -12.66 0.37
C LYS A 179 12.58 -12.08 -0.80
N GLU A 180 11.91 -11.48 -1.78
CA GLU A 180 12.53 -10.98 -3.01
C GLU A 180 12.79 -9.46 -2.97
N PHE A 181 12.60 -8.80 -1.81
CA PHE A 181 12.69 -7.36 -1.66
C PHE A 181 14.01 -6.74 -2.15
N PRO A 182 15.19 -7.37 -1.98
CA PRO A 182 16.44 -6.82 -2.51
C PRO A 182 16.46 -6.66 -4.05
N LYS A 183 15.63 -7.42 -4.78
CA LYS A 183 15.43 -7.26 -6.23
C LYS A 183 14.30 -6.28 -6.52
N ILE A 184 13.19 -6.40 -5.80
CA ILE A 184 12.00 -5.56 -5.97
C ILE A 184 12.28 -4.08 -5.66
N SER A 185 13.11 -3.78 -4.65
CA SER A 185 13.51 -2.41 -4.29
C SER A 185 14.19 -1.62 -5.42
N LYS A 186 14.71 -2.32 -6.43
CA LYS A 186 15.37 -1.73 -7.60
C LYS A 186 14.48 -1.73 -8.84
N SER A 187 13.25 -2.26 -8.76
CA SER A 187 12.35 -2.36 -9.89
C SER A 187 11.47 -1.11 -10.03
N ASN A 188 11.02 -0.83 -11.27
CA ASN A 188 10.17 0.32 -11.58
C ASN A 188 8.87 0.38 -10.76
N PRO A 189 8.16 -0.74 -10.48
CA PRO A 189 6.95 -0.70 -9.66
C PRO A 189 7.14 -0.04 -8.29
N VAL A 190 8.27 -0.28 -7.61
CA VAL A 190 8.55 0.35 -6.30
C VAL A 190 8.92 1.83 -6.46
N LEU A 191 9.70 2.16 -7.49
CA LEU A 191 10.14 3.55 -7.75
C LEU A 191 8.98 4.48 -8.13
N ASN A 192 7.90 3.92 -8.66
CA ASN A 192 6.69 4.67 -9.02
C ASN A 192 5.73 4.88 -7.83
N LEU A 193 5.99 4.26 -6.68
CA LEU A 193 5.19 4.49 -5.47
C LEU A 193 5.51 5.86 -4.87
N TYR A 194 4.56 6.43 -4.13
CA TYR A 194 4.81 7.60 -3.31
C TYR A 194 5.95 7.32 -2.32
N CYS A 195 6.92 8.23 -2.27
CA CYS A 195 8.12 8.09 -1.46
C CYS A 195 8.20 9.19 -0.40
N ILE A 196 8.12 8.81 0.86
CA ILE A 196 8.26 9.71 2.01
C ILE A 196 9.73 9.70 2.43
N ARG A 197 10.33 10.90 2.55
CA ARG A 197 11.75 11.06 2.87
C ARG A 197 11.92 11.55 4.30
N ILE A 198 12.66 10.79 5.08
CA ILE A 198 12.86 11.04 6.51
C ILE A 198 14.35 10.99 6.84
N GLU A 199 14.85 12.02 7.50
CA GLU A 199 16.18 12.05 8.08
C GLU A 199 16.06 11.90 9.61
N VAL A 200 16.75 10.93 10.21
CA VAL A 200 16.71 10.69 11.66
C VAL A 200 18.04 11.07 12.30
N LEU A 201 17.99 12.08 13.16
CA LEU A 201 19.13 12.59 13.91
C LEU A 201 19.50 11.65 15.06
N HIS A 202 20.80 11.35 15.14
CA HIS A 202 21.42 10.60 16.22
C HIS A 202 22.49 11.47 16.88
N GLN A 203 22.57 11.46 18.21
CA GLN A 203 23.52 12.29 18.93
C GLN A 203 24.92 11.66 18.98
N PHE A 204 24.98 10.32 19.02
CA PHE A 204 26.21 9.55 19.10
C PHE A 204 26.36 8.61 17.91
N ARG A 205 27.61 8.34 17.49
CA ARG A 205 27.88 7.49 16.33
C ARG A 205 27.55 6.03 16.62
N GLU A 206 27.79 5.60 17.84
CA GLU A 206 27.50 4.26 18.34
C GLU A 206 26.00 3.96 18.32
N GLU A 207 25.16 4.97 18.59
CA GLU A 207 23.70 4.86 18.46
C GLU A 207 23.28 4.65 17.00
N MET A 208 23.89 5.43 16.09
CA MET A 208 23.59 5.38 14.66
C MET A 208 23.96 4.03 14.01
N ILE A 209 25.03 3.39 14.47
CA ILE A 209 25.50 2.10 13.91
C ILE A 209 24.61 0.93 14.37
N ASN A 210 24.05 0.99 15.57
CA ASN A 210 23.28 -0.11 16.17
C ASN A 210 21.76 -0.05 15.87
N VAL A 211 21.35 0.75 14.88
CA VAL A 211 19.93 0.90 14.53
C VAL A 211 19.41 -0.37 13.85
N ASN A 212 18.32 -0.92 14.39
CA ASN A 212 17.55 -1.96 13.72
C ASN A 212 16.58 -1.32 12.70
N GLU A 213 16.71 -1.69 11.44
CA GLU A 213 15.97 -1.09 10.32
C GLU A 213 14.45 -1.18 10.51
N SER A 214 13.93 -2.38 10.75
CA SER A 214 12.49 -2.62 10.83
C SER A 214 11.86 -1.88 12.01
N SER A 215 12.56 -1.83 13.14
CA SER A 215 12.07 -1.16 14.33
C SER A 215 12.06 0.36 14.18
N LEU A 216 13.08 0.93 13.53
CA LEU A 216 13.07 2.35 13.17
C LEU A 216 11.96 2.68 12.16
N CYS A 217 11.75 1.81 11.16
CA CYS A 217 10.66 1.99 10.19
C CYS A 217 9.28 1.99 10.87
N ARG A 218 9.07 1.13 11.88
CA ARG A 218 7.81 1.11 12.66
C ARG A 218 7.60 2.40 13.45
N LEU A 219 8.62 2.90 14.15
CA LEU A 219 8.55 4.19 14.85
C LEU A 219 8.26 5.35 13.91
N VAL A 220 8.88 5.34 12.73
CA VAL A 220 8.61 6.33 11.69
C VAL A 220 7.16 6.24 11.23
N LEU A 221 6.63 5.04 11.01
CA LEU A 221 5.26 4.87 10.58
C LEU A 221 4.25 5.31 11.65
N GLU A 222 4.52 5.04 12.92
CA GLU A 222 3.73 5.53 14.05
C GLU A 222 3.73 7.07 14.12
N TRP A 223 4.89 7.70 13.91
CA TRP A 223 4.99 9.16 13.83
C TRP A 223 4.13 9.71 12.68
N ILE A 224 4.24 9.13 11.48
CA ILE A 224 3.43 9.55 10.32
C ILE A 224 1.93 9.40 10.63
N LYS A 225 1.52 8.25 11.17
CA LYS A 225 0.12 7.97 11.54
C LYS A 225 -0.42 9.06 12.46
N ARG A 226 0.32 9.38 13.53
CA ARG A 226 -0.07 10.43 14.49
C ARG A 226 -0.20 11.82 13.86
N GLU A 227 0.69 12.19 12.95
CA GLU A 227 0.63 13.50 12.28
C GLU A 227 -0.51 13.58 11.26
N VAL A 228 -0.85 12.47 10.59
CA VAL A 228 -1.98 12.41 9.65
C VAL A 228 -3.32 12.39 10.40
N GLU A 229 -3.45 11.56 11.44
CA GLU A 229 -4.66 11.51 12.28
C GLU A 229 -4.88 12.80 13.07
N GLY A 230 -3.80 13.49 13.44
CA GLY A 230 -3.84 14.81 14.06
C GLY A 230 -4.14 15.97 13.09
N GLU A 231 -4.40 15.68 11.81
CA GLU A 231 -4.62 16.65 10.73
C GLU A 231 -3.47 17.65 10.54
N ASN A 232 -2.27 17.34 11.05
CA ASN A 232 -1.10 18.21 10.91
C ASN A 232 -0.46 18.08 9.52
N LEU A 233 -0.58 16.90 8.91
CA LEU A 233 -0.01 16.58 7.59
C LEU A 233 -1.04 15.89 6.69
N SER A 234 -1.06 16.29 5.42
CA SER A 234 -1.76 15.54 4.37
C SER A 234 -0.82 14.53 3.71
N MET A 235 -1.39 13.48 3.12
CA MET A 235 -0.62 12.48 2.34
C MET A 235 0.20 13.10 1.21
N GLN A 236 -0.26 14.22 0.64
CA GLN A 236 0.47 14.93 -0.41
C GLN A 236 1.71 15.65 0.15
N MET A 237 1.58 16.32 1.30
CA MET A 237 2.70 17.02 1.94
C MET A 237 3.82 16.05 2.38
N LEU A 238 3.46 14.81 2.72
CA LEU A 238 4.44 13.78 3.11
C LEU A 238 5.44 13.45 2.00
N ALA A 239 5.03 13.53 0.73
CA ALA A 239 5.90 13.23 -0.41
C ALA A 239 6.74 14.43 -0.88
N GLU A 240 6.24 15.66 -0.65
CA GLU A 240 6.87 16.89 -1.10
C GLU A 240 8.03 17.33 -0.20
N LYS A 241 7.95 17.00 1.10
CA LYS A 241 8.91 17.44 2.11
C LYS A 241 9.81 16.31 2.58
N THR A 242 11.02 16.68 2.96
CA THR A 242 11.89 15.81 3.75
C THR A 242 11.73 16.19 5.21
N PHE A 243 11.35 15.25 6.07
CA PHE A 243 11.18 15.49 7.50
C PHE A 243 12.45 15.12 8.24
N MET A 244 12.87 15.98 9.17
CA MET A 244 14.00 15.71 10.05
C MET A 244 13.47 15.41 11.44
N LEU A 245 13.70 14.18 11.90
CA LEU A 245 13.20 13.67 13.17
C LEU A 245 14.34 13.43 14.14
N TYR A 246 14.04 13.49 15.43
CA TYR A 246 14.92 13.05 16.51
C TYR A 246 14.17 12.10 17.43
N LEU A 247 14.89 11.19 18.07
CA LEU A 247 14.32 10.31 19.08
C LEU A 247 14.32 11.02 20.43
N ALA A 248 13.14 11.25 21.00
CA ALA A 248 12.98 11.86 22.31
C ALA A 248 13.25 10.86 23.45
N ILE A 249 13.33 11.36 24.69
CA ILE A 249 13.58 10.53 25.88
C ILE A 249 12.55 9.43 26.04
N ASP A 250 11.30 9.73 25.70
CA ASP A 250 10.14 8.84 25.81
C ASP A 250 10.06 7.83 24.66
N ASN A 251 11.13 7.67 23.88
CA ASN A 251 11.24 6.78 22.72
C ASN A 251 10.26 7.12 21.59
N SER A 252 9.65 8.31 21.60
CA SER A 252 8.87 8.81 20.47
C SER A 252 9.75 9.56 19.49
N LEU A 253 9.49 9.39 18.19
CA LEU A 253 10.05 10.28 17.17
C LEU A 253 9.29 11.61 17.19
N GLN A 254 10.04 12.71 17.08
CA GLN A 254 9.52 14.08 17.04
C GLN A 254 10.21 14.90 15.96
N ASP A 255 9.47 15.86 15.39
CA ASP A 255 9.96 16.73 14.32
C ASP A 255 10.90 17.80 14.87
N CYS A 256 12.09 17.93 14.26
CA CYS A 256 13.13 18.87 14.68
C CYS A 256 12.72 20.35 14.58
N SER A 257 11.68 20.69 13.81
CA SER A 257 11.11 22.03 13.73
C SER A 257 10.49 22.49 15.05
N SER A 258 10.20 21.56 15.96
CA SER A 258 9.65 21.83 17.29
C SER A 258 10.70 22.01 18.38
N LEU A 259 11.99 21.74 18.09
CA LEU A 259 13.07 21.85 19.06
C LEU A 259 13.26 23.30 19.55
N PRO A 260 13.45 23.52 20.87
CA PRO A 260 13.71 24.85 21.41
C PRO A 260 15.02 25.44 20.85
N SER A 261 15.07 26.76 20.71
CA SER A 261 16.27 27.49 20.28
C SER A 261 17.29 27.57 21.41
N GLY A 262 18.57 27.37 21.09
CA GLY A 262 19.67 27.50 22.05
C GLY A 262 19.98 26.25 22.90
N ASP A 263 19.37 25.11 22.57
CA ASP A 263 19.73 23.81 23.17
C ASP A 263 20.99 23.23 22.48
N VAL A 264 21.67 22.28 23.12
CA VAL A 264 22.93 21.67 22.61
C VAL A 264 22.72 20.89 21.30
N SER A 265 21.46 20.69 20.90
CA SER A 265 21.01 20.08 19.65
C SER A 265 20.77 21.07 18.49
N ASP A 266 20.95 22.39 18.69
CA ASP A 266 20.66 23.44 17.69
C ASP A 266 21.82 23.59 16.68
N THR A 267 22.17 22.48 16.02
CA THR A 267 23.21 22.42 14.99
C THR A 267 22.81 23.16 13.73
N GLU A 268 23.80 23.54 12.89
CA GLU A 268 23.55 24.26 11.64
C GLU A 268 22.50 23.56 10.76
N MET A 269 22.56 22.22 10.68
CA MET A 269 21.59 21.40 9.96
C MET A 269 20.16 21.53 10.51
N VAL A 270 20.00 21.52 11.84
CA VAL A 270 18.69 21.69 12.49
C VAL A 270 18.15 23.10 12.28
N GLN A 271 19.02 24.11 12.36
CA GLN A 271 18.64 25.50 12.11
C GLN A 271 18.18 25.73 10.66
N ASP A 272 18.88 25.14 9.69
CA ASP A 272 18.51 25.24 8.27
C ASP A 272 17.20 24.50 7.99
N TYR A 273 17.00 23.33 8.59
CA TYR A 273 15.71 22.62 8.53
C TYR A 273 14.57 23.46 9.14
N LYS A 274 14.77 24.08 10.32
CA LYS A 274 13.79 24.99 10.94
C LYS A 274 13.44 26.16 10.01
N LYS A 275 14.43 26.79 9.38
CA LYS A 275 14.22 27.90 8.42
C LYS A 275 13.41 27.46 7.20
N MET A 276 13.70 26.28 6.65
CA MET A 276 12.95 25.73 5.51
C MET A 276 11.51 25.36 5.91
N SER A 277 11.32 24.74 7.07
CA SER A 277 10.00 24.34 7.59
C SER A 277 9.09 25.54 7.90
N LEU A 278 9.66 26.66 8.38
CA LEU A 278 8.92 27.89 8.67
C LEU A 278 8.36 28.59 7.43
N LYS A 279 8.97 28.40 6.24
CA LYS A 279 8.46 28.97 4.99
C LYS A 279 7.13 28.35 4.53
N ASP A 280 6.83 27.14 4.99
CA ASP A 280 5.67 26.39 4.54
C ASP A 280 4.51 26.32 5.54
N LYS A 281 4.63 26.94 6.73
CA LYS A 281 3.55 26.94 7.72
C LYS A 281 2.58 28.10 7.44
N PRO A 282 1.26 27.85 7.32
CA PRO A 282 0.29 28.93 7.41
C PRO A 282 0.39 29.57 8.80
N VAL A 283 0.25 30.90 8.84
CA VAL A 283 0.34 31.71 10.06
C VAL A 283 -0.76 31.26 11.03
N GLY A 284 -0.45 30.44 12.04
CA GLY A 284 -1.43 30.08 13.08
C GLY A 284 -1.20 28.86 13.96
N SER A 285 -0.42 27.85 13.55
CA SER A 285 -0.36 26.58 14.31
C SER A 285 0.64 26.62 15.48
N LYS A 286 0.12 26.68 16.72
CA LYS A 286 0.93 26.57 17.95
C LYS A 286 1.27 25.10 18.23
N ALA A 287 2.55 24.73 18.13
CA ALA A 287 3.03 23.40 18.55
C ALA A 287 2.98 23.25 20.08
N LYS A 288 2.48 22.12 20.58
CA LYS A 288 2.56 21.76 22.01
C LYS A 288 4.02 21.51 22.38
N ARG A 289 4.53 22.28 23.34
CA ARG A 289 5.91 22.20 23.85
C ARG A 289 6.02 21.11 24.92
N LYS A 290 6.97 20.18 24.79
CA LYS A 290 7.44 19.31 25.89
C LYS A 290 8.91 19.65 26.20
N ILE A 291 9.27 19.64 27.48
CA ILE A 291 10.62 19.96 27.97
C ILE A 291 11.55 18.77 27.72
N LEU A 292 12.71 19.05 27.13
CA LEU A 292 13.76 18.07 26.88
C LEU A 292 14.59 17.85 28.16
N GLY A 293 14.86 16.59 28.51
CA GLY A 293 15.97 16.19 29.37
C GLY A 293 17.08 15.58 28.52
N GLN A 294 18.35 15.76 28.89
CA GLN A 294 19.43 15.05 28.23
C GLN A 294 19.61 13.67 28.87
N PRO A 295 19.67 12.57 28.09
CA PRO A 295 20.15 11.31 28.63
C PRO A 295 21.63 11.43 28.96
N SER A 296 21.98 11.20 30.22
CA SER A 296 23.33 11.35 30.77
C SER A 296 24.32 10.25 30.35
N LYS A 297 23.94 9.33 29.47
CA LYS A 297 24.75 8.21 28.95
C LYS A 297 24.35 7.87 27.51
N PRO A 298 25.27 7.41 26.64
CA PRO A 298 24.93 6.89 25.32
C PRO A 298 23.90 5.78 25.49
N ARG A 299 22.76 5.91 24.82
CA ARG A 299 21.72 4.89 24.89
C ARG A 299 22.18 3.77 23.98
N VAL A 300 22.29 2.54 24.49
CA VAL A 300 22.24 1.38 23.60
C VAL A 300 20.78 1.34 23.14
N LEU A 301 20.48 2.01 22.03
CA LEU A 301 19.14 2.08 21.46
C LEU A 301 18.83 0.73 20.84
N VAL A 302 18.44 -0.21 21.70
CA VAL A 302 17.94 -1.52 21.33
C VAL A 302 16.51 -1.30 20.84
N TYR A 303 16.36 -0.82 19.61
CA TYR A 303 15.05 -0.75 18.95
C TYR A 303 14.39 -2.14 18.81
N SER A 304 15.13 -3.23 19.07
CA SER A 304 14.70 -4.61 18.79
C SER A 304 13.48 -5.08 19.58
N ASP A 305 13.18 -4.47 20.74
CA ASP A 305 12.01 -4.86 21.56
C ASP A 305 10.79 -3.96 21.33
N ILE A 306 11.02 -2.66 21.04
CA ILE A 306 9.94 -1.69 20.77
C ILE A 306 9.17 -2.07 19.50
N GLY A 307 9.87 -2.51 18.46
CA GLY A 307 9.25 -2.83 17.17
C GLY A 307 8.23 -3.98 17.23
N LYS A 308 8.36 -4.92 18.18
CA LYS A 308 7.47 -6.10 18.28
C LYS A 308 6.16 -5.79 19.00
N GLU A 309 6.19 -4.93 20.02
CA GLU A 309 4.97 -4.50 20.71
C GLU A 309 4.10 -3.63 19.79
N VAL A 310 4.74 -2.73 19.03
CA VAL A 310 4.06 -1.84 18.07
C VAL A 310 3.36 -2.64 16.96
N GLU A 311 3.93 -3.75 16.50
CA GLU A 311 3.35 -4.58 15.42
C GLU A 311 2.01 -5.24 15.79
N LEU A 312 1.74 -5.46 17.09
CA LEU A 312 0.50 -6.08 17.56
C LEU A 312 -0.70 -5.11 17.59
N GLU A 313 -0.46 -3.80 17.55
CA GLU A 313 -1.50 -2.77 17.65
C GLU A 313 -1.86 -2.14 16.28
N MET A 314 -1.17 -2.54 15.22
CA MET A 314 -1.28 -1.90 13.91
C MET A 314 -2.42 -2.47 13.07
N GLU A 315 -3.34 -1.58 12.67
CA GLU A 315 -4.39 -1.89 11.72
C GLU A 315 -3.81 -2.30 10.35
N PRO A 316 -4.48 -3.16 9.56
CA PRO A 316 -3.96 -3.64 8.28
C PRO A 316 -3.61 -2.50 7.30
N ASP A 317 -4.30 -1.37 7.43
CA ASP A 317 -4.14 -0.18 6.58
C ASP A 317 -2.89 0.65 6.92
N TRP A 318 -2.25 0.40 8.06
CA TRP A 318 -1.02 1.04 8.54
C TRP A 318 0.00 -0.01 8.94
N SER A 319 0.77 -0.52 7.98
CA SER A 319 1.64 -1.69 8.21
C SER A 319 2.99 -1.55 7.53
N LEU A 320 4.03 -2.08 8.19
CA LEU A 320 5.33 -2.31 7.57
C LEU A 320 5.29 -3.68 6.87
N ILE A 321 5.54 -3.72 5.56
CA ILE A 321 5.62 -4.98 4.82
C ILE A 321 7.03 -5.53 4.89
N THR A 322 8.03 -4.71 4.55
CA THR A 322 9.44 -5.11 4.57
C THR A 322 10.36 -3.88 4.55
N SER A 323 11.62 -4.07 4.93
CA SER A 323 12.67 -3.05 4.95
C SER A 323 14.00 -3.63 4.50
N CYS A 324 14.85 -2.82 3.87
CA CYS A 324 16.24 -3.18 3.58
C CYS A 324 17.19 -1.98 3.65
N SER A 325 18.43 -2.24 4.04
CA SER A 325 19.56 -1.33 3.80
C SER A 325 19.77 -1.10 2.30
N VAL A 326 19.84 0.17 1.93
CA VAL A 326 20.30 0.63 0.61
C VAL A 326 21.66 1.32 0.69
N GLY A 327 22.19 1.54 1.91
CA GLY A 327 23.49 2.12 2.19
C GLY A 327 23.82 2.07 3.68
N GLU A 328 25.05 2.42 4.06
CA GLU A 328 25.56 2.29 5.44
C GLU A 328 24.66 2.96 6.49
N HIS A 329 23.99 4.04 6.11
CA HIS A 329 23.10 4.84 6.98
C HIS A 329 21.77 5.15 6.28
N SER A 330 21.33 4.28 5.37
CA SER A 330 20.18 4.53 4.49
C SER A 330 19.34 3.27 4.38
N PHE A 331 18.04 3.39 4.67
CA PHE A 331 17.08 2.30 4.59
C PHE A 331 15.95 2.66 3.64
N LEU A 332 15.43 1.64 2.97
CA LEU A 332 14.20 1.70 2.20
C LEU A 332 13.20 0.72 2.80
N ALA A 333 11.98 1.15 3.05
CA ALA A 333 10.90 0.28 3.49
C ALA A 333 9.69 0.39 2.56
N LEU A 334 9.00 -0.72 2.38
CA LEU A 334 7.69 -0.78 1.76
C LEU A 334 6.63 -0.86 2.86
N VAL A 335 5.67 0.05 2.79
CA VAL A 335 4.65 0.22 3.83
C VAL A 335 3.26 0.41 3.22
N THR A 336 2.23 0.11 4.01
CA THR A 336 0.85 0.51 3.74
C THR A 336 0.53 1.73 4.60
N LEU A 337 0.02 2.80 3.98
CA LEU A 337 -0.42 4.03 4.62
C LEU A 337 -1.88 4.30 4.23
N GLY A 338 -2.81 4.16 5.18
CA GLY A 338 -4.24 4.29 4.92
C GLY A 338 -4.72 3.37 3.80
N GLY A 339 -4.22 2.13 3.74
CA GLY A 339 -4.57 1.12 2.73
C GLY A 339 -3.86 1.28 1.37
N LYS A 340 -3.00 2.30 1.20
CA LYS A 340 -2.22 2.50 -0.03
C LYS A 340 -0.75 2.13 0.17
N LEU A 341 -0.13 1.50 -0.83
CA LEU A 341 1.31 1.23 -0.78
C LEU A 341 2.10 2.52 -0.94
N SER A 342 3.18 2.64 -0.18
CA SER A 342 4.15 3.74 -0.23
C SER A 342 5.52 3.24 0.19
N THR A 343 6.55 4.02 -0.12
CA THR A 343 7.92 3.74 0.33
C THR A 343 8.37 4.76 1.36
N LEU A 344 9.13 4.30 2.34
CA LEU A 344 9.84 5.16 3.29
C LEU A 344 11.34 5.10 2.96
N SER A 345 11.92 6.25 2.63
CA SER A 345 13.36 6.41 2.52
C SER A 345 13.87 7.08 3.78
N ILE A 346 14.60 6.33 4.60
CA ILE A 346 15.09 6.77 5.91
C ILE A 346 16.61 6.92 5.84
N GLN A 347 17.09 8.12 6.14
CA GLN A 347 18.52 8.43 6.21
C GLN A 347 18.91 8.74 7.65
N LEU A 348 19.90 8.05 8.20
CA LEU A 348 20.46 8.40 9.49
C LEU A 348 21.47 9.54 9.34
N ARG A 349 21.43 10.48 10.28
CA ARG A 349 22.28 11.67 10.33
C ARG A 349 22.90 11.80 11.71
N LEU A 350 24.22 11.90 11.77
CA LEU A 350 24.92 12.22 13.01
C LEU A 350 24.78 13.73 13.29
N ASN A 351 24.29 14.07 14.48
CA ASN A 351 24.12 15.43 14.93
C ASN A 351 25.45 15.98 15.50
N THR A 352 26.38 16.31 14.61
CA THR A 352 27.67 16.88 15.04
C THR A 352 27.48 18.35 15.44
N PRO A 353 27.89 18.76 16.66
CA PRO A 353 27.92 20.16 17.04
C PRO A 353 28.73 20.95 16.03
N SER A 354 28.28 22.16 15.68
CA SER A 354 29.09 23.09 14.91
C SER A 354 30.37 23.35 15.69
N THR A 355 31.49 22.82 15.22
CA THR A 355 32.80 23.28 15.69
C THR A 355 32.86 24.77 15.44
N PRO A 356 33.21 25.61 16.42
CA PRO A 356 33.49 27.00 16.13
C PRO A 356 34.55 27.00 15.03
N SER A 357 34.29 27.70 13.92
CA SER A 357 35.32 27.98 12.93
C SER A 357 36.56 28.47 13.69
N PRO A 358 37.80 28.07 13.32
CA PRO A 358 38.98 28.60 13.96
C PRO A 358 39.04 30.11 13.67
N VAL A 359 38.44 30.91 14.55
CA VAL A 359 38.64 32.35 14.59
C VAL A 359 40.00 32.54 15.26
N GLN A 360 41.05 32.27 14.50
CA GLN A 360 42.32 32.94 14.66
C GLN A 360 42.48 33.84 13.44
N THR A 361 41.79 34.99 13.45
CA THR A 361 42.38 36.18 12.85
C THR A 361 43.57 36.54 13.75
N PRO A 362 44.82 36.41 13.29
CA PRO A 362 45.93 36.89 14.08
C PRO A 362 45.84 38.42 14.10
N ASP A 363 45.53 38.99 15.27
CA ASP A 363 45.69 40.40 15.55
C ASP A 363 47.20 40.70 15.62
N THR A 364 47.84 40.81 14.46
CA THR A 364 49.16 41.43 14.35
C THR A 364 49.24 42.21 13.05
N SER A 365 49.24 43.53 13.18
CA SER A 365 49.72 44.45 12.14
C SER A 365 51.12 44.01 11.70
N ARG A 366 51.25 43.45 10.50
CA ARG A 366 52.55 43.26 9.83
C ARG A 366 52.68 44.24 8.68
N HIS A 367 53.86 44.86 8.62
CA HIS A 367 54.28 45.82 7.61
C HIS A 367 54.28 45.21 6.21
N ALA A 368 54.04 46.06 5.21
CA ALA A 368 54.13 45.73 3.80
C ALA A 368 55.55 45.24 3.45
N SER A 369 55.68 43.95 3.21
CA SER A 369 56.80 43.36 2.48
C SER A 369 56.24 42.39 1.46
N GLU A 370 56.63 42.59 0.21
CA GLU A 370 56.21 41.85 -0.98
C GLU A 370 56.54 40.35 -0.85
N GLU A 371 55.52 39.52 -0.64
CA GLU A 371 55.57 38.09 -0.97
C GLU A 371 54.34 37.74 -1.82
N LYS A 372 54.61 37.01 -2.91
CA LYS A 372 53.63 36.60 -3.93
C LYS A 372 52.50 35.78 -3.27
N PRO A 373 51.24 35.92 -3.72
CA PRO A 373 50.16 35.09 -3.19
C PRO A 373 50.35 33.65 -3.69
N ASP A 374 50.65 32.73 -2.78
CA ASP A 374 50.46 31.30 -3.03
C ASP A 374 48.97 31.05 -3.24
N LEU A 375 48.62 30.81 -4.51
CA LEU A 375 47.26 30.84 -5.04
C LEU A 375 46.42 29.58 -4.73
N TYR A 376 46.76 28.84 -3.67
CA TYR A 376 46.05 27.64 -3.27
C TYR A 376 45.86 27.60 -1.76
N CYS A 377 44.75 28.19 -1.30
CA CYS A 377 44.22 27.89 0.02
C CYS A 377 43.51 26.54 -0.06
N ALA A 378 43.93 25.55 0.73
CA ALA A 378 43.22 24.29 0.84
C ALA A 378 41.81 24.56 1.37
N LEU A 379 40.79 24.29 0.54
CA LEU A 379 39.40 24.33 0.97
C LEU A 379 39.23 23.40 2.17
N ALA A 380 38.66 23.91 3.26
CA ALA A 380 38.35 23.10 4.43
C ALA A 380 37.48 21.90 4.01
N ASN A 381 37.82 20.70 4.49
CA ASN A 381 37.03 19.50 4.24
C ASN A 381 35.58 19.75 4.67
N MET A 382 34.65 19.72 3.71
CA MET A 382 33.23 19.81 4.01
C MET A 382 32.79 18.54 4.73
N SER A 383 32.32 18.67 5.98
CA SER A 383 31.79 17.57 6.77
C SER A 383 30.42 17.07 6.28
N CYS A 384 29.73 17.84 5.45
CA CYS A 384 28.51 17.41 4.76
C CYS A 384 28.33 18.13 3.41
N PRO A 385 27.79 17.46 2.38
CA PRO A 385 27.47 18.12 1.11
C PRO A 385 26.26 19.05 1.29
N ARG A 386 26.49 20.36 1.18
CA ARG A 386 25.49 21.43 1.36
C ARG A 386 24.66 21.70 0.10
N CYS A 387 25.13 21.24 -1.05
CA CYS A 387 24.46 21.28 -2.34
C CYS A 387 25.09 20.21 -3.23
N SER A 388 24.48 19.04 -3.33
CA SER A 388 24.92 18.03 -4.29
C SER A 388 24.34 18.37 -5.66
N VAL A 389 25.19 18.83 -6.56
CA VAL A 389 24.91 18.88 -7.99
C VAL A 389 25.57 17.64 -8.59
N GLY A 390 24.77 16.68 -9.03
CA GLY A 390 25.26 15.49 -9.72
C GLY A 390 25.07 15.64 -11.21
N CYS A 391 26.13 15.53 -12.01
CA CYS A 391 26.00 15.45 -13.46
C CYS A 391 26.19 13.99 -13.92
N ALA A 392 25.23 13.46 -14.68
CA ALA A 392 25.32 12.15 -15.31
C ALA A 392 25.03 12.29 -16.81
N ASN A 393 25.81 11.60 -17.65
CA ASN A 393 25.51 11.51 -19.07
C ASN A 393 24.51 10.36 -19.28
N PHE A 394 23.30 10.68 -19.71
CA PHE A 394 22.28 9.70 -20.08
C PHE A 394 21.93 9.90 -21.56
N LEU A 395 22.18 8.87 -22.38
CA LEU A 395 21.91 8.89 -23.83
C LEU A 395 22.46 10.15 -24.53
N ASN A 396 23.73 10.49 -24.27
CA ASN A 396 24.40 11.68 -24.81
C ASN A 396 23.82 13.04 -24.36
N THR A 397 22.99 13.03 -23.31
CA THR A 397 22.44 14.24 -22.68
C THR A 397 23.00 14.39 -21.28
N LEU A 398 23.53 15.57 -20.96
CA LEU A 398 24.02 15.89 -19.62
C LEU A 398 22.82 16.15 -18.69
N VAL A 399 22.58 15.24 -17.76
CA VAL A 399 21.54 15.37 -16.73
C VAL A 399 22.18 15.93 -15.47
N VAL A 400 21.70 17.10 -15.03
CA VAL A 400 22.16 17.76 -13.80
C VAL A 400 21.07 17.62 -12.74
N CYS A 401 21.36 16.89 -11.67
CA CYS A 401 20.45 16.64 -10.56
C CYS A 401 20.85 17.52 -9.37
N VAL A 402 19.97 18.42 -8.96
CA VAL A 402 20.16 19.30 -7.79
C VAL A 402 19.13 18.90 -6.74
N ARG A 403 19.55 18.82 -5.47
CA ARG A 403 18.62 18.54 -4.36
C ARG A 403 17.69 19.76 -4.15
N GLY A 404 16.52 19.72 -4.76
CA GLY A 404 15.46 20.73 -4.66
C GLY A 404 14.23 20.30 -5.47
N THR A 405 13.04 20.50 -4.89
CA THR A 405 11.72 20.25 -5.48
C THR A 405 11.66 20.63 -6.97
N VAL A 406 11.42 19.66 -7.85
CA VAL A 406 11.22 19.89 -9.28
C VAL A 406 9.90 20.63 -9.48
N HIS A 407 9.95 21.94 -9.67
CA HIS A 407 8.87 22.68 -10.31
C HIS A 407 9.13 22.66 -11.82
N SER A 408 8.34 21.90 -12.58
CA SER A 408 8.37 21.96 -14.03
C SER A 408 7.70 23.24 -14.51
N ARG A 409 8.49 24.27 -14.82
CA ARG A 409 8.02 25.40 -15.63
C ARG A 409 8.29 25.08 -17.09
N ASN A 410 7.21 24.87 -17.84
CA ASN A 410 7.23 24.56 -19.25
C ASN A 410 7.30 25.88 -20.04
N GLU A 411 8.50 26.39 -20.31
CA GLU A 411 8.69 27.51 -21.24
C GLU A 411 8.94 26.94 -22.64
N ARG A 412 7.93 27.08 -23.52
CA ARG A 412 8.07 26.80 -24.95
C ARG A 412 9.05 27.83 -25.53
N MET A 413 10.17 27.38 -26.07
CA MET A 413 10.98 28.17 -26.99
C MET A 413 10.28 28.22 -28.35
N GLU A 414 9.90 29.41 -28.79
CA GLU A 414 9.51 29.68 -30.18
C GLU A 414 10.77 29.67 -31.05
N GLU A 415 10.73 28.93 -32.16
CA GLU A 415 11.78 28.91 -33.18
C GLU A 415 11.75 30.22 -34.00
N PRO A 416 12.92 30.78 -34.38
CA PRO A 416 12.98 31.94 -35.23
C PRO A 416 12.72 31.57 -36.71
N THR A 417 11.78 32.28 -37.33
CA THR A 417 11.53 32.26 -38.77
C THR A 417 12.74 32.81 -39.53
N SER A 418 13.33 32.00 -40.41
CA SER A 418 14.32 32.46 -41.39
C SER A 418 13.63 32.80 -42.72
N ASP A 419 13.71 34.06 -43.11
CA ASP A 419 13.49 34.52 -44.48
C ASP A 419 14.53 33.91 -45.44
N ALA A 420 14.05 33.25 -46.50
CA ALA A 420 14.63 33.22 -47.85
C ALA A 420 13.63 32.58 -48.83
#